data_AF-A0A365PAF9-F1
#
_entry.id   AF-A0A365PAF9-F1
#
_cell.length_a   1.000
_cell.length_b   1.000
_cell.length_c   1.000
_cell.angle_alpha   90.00
_cell.angle_beta   90.00
_cell.angle_gamma   90.00
#
_symmetry.space_group_name_H-M   'P 1'
#
loop_
_entity.id
_entity.type
_entity.pdbx_description
1 polymer ?
#
loop_
_entity_poly.entity_id
_entity_poly.type
_entity_poly.pdbx_seq_one_letter_code
_entity_poly.pdbx_strand_id
1 'polypeptide(L)'
;MDELEIETVVVGQVTGLSSTPPHVNVTVTEDLSPRKIEATFSDSSVFDALHSYLGYAETAPPVAMSVIAVQNRGGVIVKITDVLHVEPALPQAWSERLRDLAGLGENWLHSGSEPPSSEVIERVQRILFAALDVEVPAPVIYPSADGGIQLEWRTSSRAVEVEILNSGSLEACWYGRANDDDGEDRSFQDDDPDGVADFVKEAISE
;
A
#
# COMPACT_ATOMS: atom_id res chain seq x y z
N MET A 1 -15.47 -32.88 10.05
CA MET A 1 -15.24 -31.45 10.37
C MET A 1 -14.90 -30.88 9.03
N ASP A 2 -15.82 -30.14 8.40
CA ASP A 2 -15.72 -29.86 6.97
C ASP A 2 -14.83 -28.64 6.78
N GLU A 3 -13.56 -28.92 6.56
CA GLU A 3 -12.56 -28.00 6.04
C GLU A 3 -12.65 -28.03 4.51
N LEU A 4 -12.57 -26.87 3.89
CA LEU A 4 -12.58 -26.74 2.43
C LEU A 4 -11.22 -26.21 1.99
N GLU A 5 -10.64 -26.86 1.00
CA GLU A 5 -9.46 -26.34 0.29
C GLU A 5 -9.93 -25.41 -0.83
N ILE A 6 -9.39 -24.19 -0.83
CA ILE A 6 -9.75 -23.12 -1.76
C ILE A 6 -8.49 -22.47 -2.33
N GLU A 7 -8.61 -21.92 -3.53
CA GLU A 7 -7.63 -20.99 -4.09
C GLU A 7 -8.11 -19.57 -3.82
N THR A 8 -7.27 -18.74 -3.21
CA THR A 8 -7.64 -17.38 -2.79
C THR A 8 -6.42 -16.47 -2.64
N VAL A 9 -6.66 -15.18 -2.36
CA VAL A 9 -5.60 -14.21 -2.05
C VAL A 9 -5.62 -13.91 -0.56
N VAL A 10 -4.44 -13.86 0.06
CA VAL A 10 -4.25 -13.45 1.44
C VAL A 10 -3.27 -12.29 1.49
N VAL A 11 -3.64 -11.20 2.16
CA VAL A 11 -2.73 -10.09 2.42
C VAL A 11 -2.09 -10.23 3.79
N GLY A 12 -0.77 -10.16 3.84
CA GLY A 12 -0.03 -10.28 5.09
C GLY A 12 1.43 -9.92 4.95
N GLN A 13 2.19 -10.20 6.00
CA GLN A 13 3.62 -9.92 6.08
C GLN A 13 4.42 -11.22 6.20
N VAL A 14 5.51 -11.32 5.45
CA VAL A 14 6.44 -12.45 5.50
C VAL A 14 7.40 -12.24 6.68
N THR A 15 7.27 -13.07 7.72
CA THR A 15 7.97 -12.91 9.01
C THR A 15 8.93 -14.05 9.37
N GLY A 16 9.03 -15.05 8.49
CA GLY A 16 9.98 -16.14 8.63
C GLY A 16 9.93 -16.99 7.37
N LEU A 17 11.09 -17.50 6.94
CA LEU A 17 11.22 -18.27 5.71
C LEU A 17 12.29 -19.35 5.90
N SER A 18 12.01 -20.56 5.44
CA SER A 18 12.98 -21.65 5.41
C SER A 18 12.82 -22.47 4.15
N SER A 19 13.95 -22.94 3.62
CA SER A 19 13.98 -23.82 2.46
C SER A 19 13.97 -25.31 2.82
N THR A 20 14.20 -25.68 4.09
CA THR A 20 14.34 -27.09 4.51
C THR A 20 13.77 -27.35 5.91
N PRO A 21 12.54 -27.87 6.04
CA PRO A 21 11.56 -28.01 4.96
C PRO A 21 11.05 -26.64 4.47
N PRO A 22 10.57 -26.54 3.21
CA PRO A 22 9.95 -25.33 2.67
C PRO A 22 8.78 -24.86 3.55
N HIS A 23 8.94 -23.74 4.23
CA HIS A 23 7.87 -23.12 5.02
C HIS A 23 8.07 -21.62 5.15
N VAL A 24 6.96 -20.92 5.34
CA VAL A 24 6.90 -19.48 5.54
C VAL A 24 5.94 -19.15 6.68
N ASN A 25 6.35 -18.22 7.54
CA ASN A 25 5.52 -17.67 8.60
C ASN A 25 4.90 -16.37 8.10
N VAL A 26 3.58 -16.38 7.93
CA VAL A 26 2.81 -15.22 7.49
C VAL A 26 2.08 -14.62 8.67
N THR A 27 2.18 -13.31 8.84
CA THR A 27 1.26 -12.56 9.72
C THR A 27 0.18 -11.94 8.85
N VAL A 28 -1.03 -12.49 8.88
CA VAL A 28 -2.18 -11.95 8.14
C VAL A 28 -2.64 -10.67 8.80
N THR A 29 -2.79 -9.63 7.99
CA THR A 29 -3.13 -8.28 8.46
C THR A 29 -4.55 -7.85 8.11
N GLU A 30 -5.26 -8.57 7.25
CA GLU A 30 -6.65 -8.23 6.84
C GLU A 30 -7.67 -8.25 7.99
N ASP A 31 -7.35 -8.97 9.08
CA ASP A 31 -8.23 -9.10 10.23
C ASP A 31 -7.97 -8.01 11.28
N LEU A 32 -9.01 -7.67 12.06
CA LEU A 32 -8.92 -6.76 13.22
C LEU A 32 -7.84 -7.15 14.25
N SER A 33 -7.41 -8.41 14.24
CA SER A 33 -6.32 -8.92 15.06
C SER A 33 -5.33 -9.67 14.17
N PRO A 34 -4.05 -9.27 14.12
CA PRO A 34 -3.05 -9.98 13.34
C PRO A 34 -2.96 -11.45 13.75
N ARG A 35 -2.99 -12.35 12.77
CA ARG A 35 -2.90 -13.80 13.00
C ARG A 35 -1.69 -14.37 12.31
N LYS A 36 -0.93 -15.19 13.05
CA LYS A 36 0.14 -15.99 12.45
C LYS A 36 -0.45 -17.23 11.81
N ILE A 37 -0.13 -17.42 10.54
CA ILE A 37 -0.51 -18.60 9.76
C ILE A 37 0.77 -19.25 9.25
N GLU A 38 0.91 -20.54 9.51
CA GLU A 38 1.95 -21.35 8.88
C GLU A 38 1.54 -21.66 7.45
N ALA A 39 2.49 -21.48 6.55
CA ALA A 39 2.34 -21.65 5.13
C ALA A 39 3.48 -22.52 4.58
N THR A 40 3.19 -23.30 3.55
CA THR A 40 4.17 -24.06 2.78
C THR A 40 4.20 -23.56 1.35
N PHE A 41 5.27 -23.86 0.62
CA PHE A 41 5.40 -23.57 -0.81
C PHE A 41 6.11 -24.74 -1.51
N SER A 42 5.68 -25.04 -2.73
CA SER A 42 6.24 -26.13 -3.54
C SER A 42 7.22 -25.65 -4.62
N ASP A 43 7.04 -24.43 -5.12
CA ASP A 43 7.89 -23.83 -6.16
C ASP A 43 9.08 -23.06 -5.56
N SER A 44 10.28 -23.31 -6.09
CA SER A 44 11.50 -22.61 -5.66
C SER A 44 11.52 -21.13 -6.06
N SER A 45 10.83 -20.72 -7.12
CA SER A 45 10.75 -19.31 -7.52
C SER A 45 9.97 -18.47 -6.51
N VAL A 46 8.99 -19.09 -5.83
CA VAL A 46 8.24 -18.46 -4.72
C VAL A 46 9.16 -18.20 -3.53
N PHE A 47 10.18 -19.04 -3.30
CA PHE A 47 11.16 -18.77 -2.25
C PHE A 47 11.89 -17.45 -2.47
N ASP A 48 12.37 -17.19 -3.68
CA ASP A 48 13.12 -15.97 -3.99
C ASP A 48 12.24 -14.72 -3.82
N ALA A 49 10.97 -14.80 -4.25
CA ALA A 49 10.00 -13.73 -4.06
C ALA A 49 9.65 -13.51 -2.58
N LEU A 50 9.39 -14.57 -1.81
CA LEU A 50 9.16 -14.46 -0.36
C LEU A 50 10.38 -13.89 0.36
N HIS A 51 11.58 -14.27 -0.07
CA HIS A 51 12.82 -13.78 0.52
C HIS A 51 13.02 -12.28 0.31
N SER A 52 12.63 -11.73 -0.85
CA SER A 52 12.72 -10.26 -1.08
C SER A 52 11.78 -9.44 -0.19
N TYR A 53 10.72 -10.05 0.34
CA TYR A 53 9.75 -9.39 1.24
C TYR A 53 9.90 -9.80 2.71
N LEU A 54 10.91 -10.60 3.05
CA LEU A 54 11.13 -11.08 4.40
C LEU A 54 11.57 -9.95 5.33
N GLY A 55 10.87 -9.77 6.44
CA GLY A 55 11.25 -8.82 7.48
C GLY A 55 10.80 -9.24 8.88
N TYR A 56 10.93 -8.32 9.84
CA TYR A 56 10.33 -8.50 11.16
C TYR A 56 8.84 -8.11 11.12
N ALA A 57 8.03 -8.62 12.05
CA ALA A 57 6.58 -8.35 12.06
C ALA A 57 6.23 -6.85 12.04
N GLU A 58 7.10 -5.99 12.59
CA GLU A 58 6.89 -4.55 12.64
C GLU A 58 7.32 -3.82 11.34
N THR A 59 8.16 -4.44 10.51
CA THR A 59 8.84 -3.76 9.40
C THR A 59 8.74 -4.48 8.06
N ALA A 60 8.26 -5.73 8.04
CA ALA A 60 8.08 -6.49 6.81
C ALA A 60 7.03 -5.79 5.93
N PRO A 61 7.29 -5.59 4.63
CA PRO A 61 6.31 -5.00 3.75
C PRO A 61 5.06 -5.90 3.63
N PRO A 62 3.87 -5.32 3.44
CA PRO A 62 2.69 -6.08 3.10
C PRO A 62 2.83 -6.70 1.71
N VAL A 63 2.40 -7.96 1.58
CA VAL A 63 2.34 -8.69 0.31
C VAL A 63 0.97 -9.31 0.13
N ALA A 64 0.53 -9.37 -1.12
CA ALA A 64 -0.59 -10.20 -1.53
C ALA A 64 -0.04 -11.55 -1.99
N MET A 65 -0.59 -12.63 -1.42
CA MET A 65 -0.20 -13.99 -1.76
C MET A 65 -1.37 -14.72 -2.38
N SER A 66 -1.21 -15.17 -3.61
CA SER A 66 -2.11 -16.16 -4.21
C SER A 66 -1.78 -17.52 -3.62
N VAL A 67 -2.74 -18.15 -2.95
CA VAL A 67 -2.52 -19.34 -2.12
C VAL A 67 -3.56 -20.42 -2.37
N ILE A 68 -3.14 -21.66 -2.13
CA ILE A 68 -4.06 -22.74 -1.79
C ILE A 68 -4.16 -22.75 -0.26
N ALA A 69 -5.38 -22.61 0.25
CA ALA A 69 -5.65 -22.45 1.67
C ALA A 69 -6.76 -23.38 2.16
N VAL A 70 -6.64 -23.80 3.41
CA VAL A 70 -7.70 -24.51 4.13
C VAL A 70 -8.52 -23.49 4.89
N GLN A 71 -9.82 -23.46 4.59
CA GLN A 71 -10.81 -22.60 5.20
C GLN A 71 -11.76 -23.41 6.08
N ASN A 72 -12.10 -22.87 7.25
CA ASN A 72 -13.13 -23.45 8.10
C ASN A 72 -14.55 -23.00 7.66
N ARG A 73 -15.60 -23.59 8.24
CA ARG A 73 -17.01 -23.21 7.95
C ARG A 73 -17.34 -21.73 8.20
N GLY A 74 -16.55 -21.02 8.99
CA GLY A 74 -16.72 -19.60 9.28
C GLY A 74 -16.06 -18.68 8.26
N GLY A 75 -15.45 -19.23 7.21
CA GLY A 75 -14.74 -18.44 6.19
C GLY A 75 -13.31 -18.07 6.60
N VAL A 76 -12.84 -18.52 7.76
CA VAL A 76 -11.50 -18.16 8.26
C VAL A 76 -10.47 -19.13 7.69
N ILE A 77 -9.42 -18.57 7.08
CA ILE A 77 -8.24 -19.33 6.66
C ILE A 77 -7.48 -19.77 7.90
N VAL A 78 -7.30 -21.08 8.05
CA VAL A 78 -6.62 -21.71 9.19
C VAL A 78 -5.23 -22.24 8.83
N LYS A 79 -4.97 -22.50 7.55
CA LYS A 79 -3.68 -22.97 7.04
C LYS A 79 -3.52 -22.59 5.57
N ILE A 80 -2.30 -22.29 5.15
CA ILE A 80 -1.92 -22.16 3.74
C ILE A 80 -1.12 -23.41 3.37
N THR A 81 -1.61 -24.18 2.40
CA THR A 81 -0.98 -25.43 1.94
C THR A 81 -0.01 -25.22 0.79
N ASP A 82 -0.20 -24.17 0.00
CA ASP A 82 0.76 -23.77 -1.02
C ASP A 82 0.69 -22.27 -1.28
N VAL A 83 1.84 -21.61 -1.40
CA VAL A 83 1.95 -20.24 -1.91
C VAL A 83 2.32 -20.34 -3.37
N LEU A 84 1.47 -19.80 -4.24
CA LEU A 84 1.60 -19.91 -5.70
C LEU A 84 2.27 -18.67 -6.30
N HIS A 85 1.96 -17.49 -5.75
CA HIS A 85 2.49 -16.22 -6.23
C HIS A 85 2.52 -15.21 -5.08
N VAL A 86 3.44 -14.24 -5.17
CA VAL A 86 3.62 -13.18 -4.18
C VAL A 86 3.91 -11.89 -4.93
N GLU A 87 3.17 -10.84 -4.58
CA GLU A 87 3.37 -9.49 -5.11
C GLU A 87 3.25 -8.44 -3.99
N PRO A 88 3.81 -7.23 -4.17
CA PRO A 88 3.65 -6.15 -3.21
C PRO A 88 2.18 -5.81 -2.98
N ALA A 89 1.81 -5.53 -1.73
CA ALA A 89 0.50 -4.99 -1.39
C ALA A 89 0.66 -3.66 -0.64
N LEU A 90 -0.31 -2.77 -0.80
CA LEU A 90 -0.37 -1.58 0.04
C LEU A 90 -0.76 -1.97 1.48
N PRO A 91 -0.29 -1.22 2.50
CA PRO A 91 -0.84 -1.30 3.84
C PRO A 91 -2.38 -1.23 3.83
N GLN A 92 -3.04 -2.04 4.66
CA GLN A 92 -4.50 -2.13 4.68
C GLN A 92 -5.18 -0.76 4.83
N ALA A 93 -4.65 0.10 5.71
CA ALA A 93 -5.20 1.43 5.92
C ALA A 93 -5.20 2.28 4.62
N TRP A 94 -4.22 2.10 3.74
CA TRP A 94 -4.15 2.83 2.47
C TRP A 94 -5.09 2.22 1.44
N SER A 95 -5.14 0.90 1.34
CA SER A 95 -6.02 0.23 0.38
C SER A 95 -7.50 0.43 0.71
N GLU A 96 -7.87 0.41 1.99
CA GLU A 96 -9.21 0.78 2.46
C GLU A 96 -9.52 2.24 2.16
N ARG A 97 -8.58 3.14 2.43
CA ARG A 97 -8.76 4.56 2.13
C ARG A 97 -8.96 4.82 0.64
N LEU A 98 -8.18 4.20 -0.24
CA LEU A 98 -8.38 4.31 -1.68
C LEU A 98 -9.74 3.76 -2.11
N ARG A 99 -10.20 2.65 -1.51
CA ARG A 99 -11.54 2.10 -1.78
C ARG A 99 -12.65 3.07 -1.37
N ASP A 100 -12.53 3.72 -0.21
CA ASP A 100 -13.48 4.72 0.25
C ASP A 100 -13.54 5.92 -0.71
N LEU A 101 -12.37 6.39 -1.17
CA LEU A 101 -12.27 7.50 -2.11
C LEU A 101 -12.84 7.14 -3.49
N ALA A 102 -12.60 5.93 -3.98
CA ALA A 102 -13.20 5.42 -5.22
C ALA A 102 -14.73 5.25 -5.13
N GLY A 103 -15.26 5.10 -3.91
CA GLY A 103 -16.69 5.00 -3.64
C GLY A 103 -17.42 6.35 -3.52
N LEU A 104 -16.70 7.48 -3.58
CA LEU A 104 -17.32 8.80 -3.50
C LEU A 104 -18.22 9.05 -4.72
N GLY A 105 -19.43 9.56 -4.46
CA GLY A 105 -20.35 9.98 -5.50
C GLY A 105 -20.14 11.43 -5.92
N GLU A 106 -20.87 11.87 -6.95
CA GLU A 106 -20.95 13.29 -7.29
C GLU A 106 -21.51 14.12 -6.13
N ASN A 107 -21.12 15.40 -6.08
CA ASN A 107 -21.55 16.36 -5.06
C ASN A 107 -21.20 15.94 -3.61
N TRP A 108 -20.16 15.12 -3.44
CA TRP A 108 -19.75 14.60 -2.13
C TRP A 108 -19.37 15.70 -1.11
N LEU A 109 -18.87 16.85 -1.58
CA LEU A 109 -18.54 18.00 -0.73
C LEU A 109 -19.55 19.14 -0.89
N HIS A 110 -19.79 19.56 -2.13
CA HIS A 110 -20.74 20.60 -2.48
C HIS A 110 -21.31 20.36 -3.88
N SER A 111 -22.33 21.12 -4.27
CA SER A 111 -22.85 21.05 -5.63
C SER A 111 -21.72 21.28 -6.65
N GLY A 112 -21.56 20.36 -7.59
CA GLY A 112 -20.52 20.37 -8.61
C GLY A 112 -19.18 19.74 -8.22
N SER A 113 -18.98 19.27 -6.98
CA SER A 113 -17.74 18.59 -6.60
C SER A 113 -17.67 17.20 -7.27
N GLU A 114 -16.62 16.96 -8.03
CA GLU A 114 -16.36 15.67 -8.68
C GLU A 114 -15.63 14.71 -7.71
N PRO A 115 -15.97 13.42 -7.70
CA PRO A 115 -15.19 12.43 -6.97
C PRO A 115 -13.86 12.16 -7.70
N PRO A 116 -12.87 11.56 -7.03
CA PRO A 116 -11.66 11.07 -7.69
C PRO A 116 -12.01 10.09 -8.81
N SER A 117 -11.40 10.26 -9.98
CA SER A 117 -11.56 9.32 -11.10
C SER A 117 -10.83 8.01 -10.83
N SER A 118 -11.22 6.93 -11.53
CA SER A 118 -10.51 5.65 -11.44
C SER A 118 -9.04 5.76 -11.85
N GLU A 119 -8.74 6.61 -12.83
CA GLU A 119 -7.37 6.88 -13.27
C GLU A 119 -6.52 7.53 -12.17
N VAL A 120 -7.09 8.50 -11.44
CA VAL A 120 -6.41 9.11 -10.29
C VAL A 120 -6.17 8.08 -9.19
N ILE A 121 -7.14 7.21 -8.90
CA ILE A 121 -6.99 6.13 -7.91
C ILE A 121 -5.81 5.21 -8.28
N GLU A 122 -5.73 4.77 -9.52
CA GLU A 122 -4.63 3.92 -10.02
C GLU A 122 -3.28 4.65 -9.97
N ARG A 123 -3.25 5.95 -10.26
CA ARG A 123 -2.03 6.76 -10.20
C ARG A 123 -1.54 6.93 -8.76
N VAL A 124 -2.43 7.24 -7.84
CA VAL A 124 -2.10 7.32 -6.41
C VAL A 124 -1.62 5.97 -5.90
N GLN A 125 -2.24 4.87 -6.30
CA GLN A 125 -1.77 3.52 -5.93
C GLN A 125 -0.32 3.28 -6.36
N ARG A 126 0.07 3.69 -7.58
CA ARG A 126 1.47 3.58 -8.06
C ARG A 126 2.44 4.45 -7.24
N ILE A 127 2.06 5.69 -6.92
CA ILE A 127 2.87 6.59 -6.08
C ILE A 127 3.06 6.00 -4.67
N LEU A 128 2.00 5.41 -4.10
CA LEU A 128 2.08 4.78 -2.78
C LEU A 128 3.00 3.56 -2.77
N PHE A 129 2.99 2.74 -3.83
CA PHE A 129 3.96 1.65 -3.96
C PHE A 129 5.40 2.17 -4.06
N ALA A 130 5.66 3.16 -4.91
CA ALA A 130 6.98 3.78 -5.00
C ALA A 130 7.44 4.36 -3.64
N ALA A 131 6.53 4.99 -2.89
CA ALA A 131 6.81 5.51 -1.56
C ALA A 131 7.17 4.41 -0.54
N LEU A 132 6.56 3.22 -0.63
CA LEU A 132 6.94 2.07 0.19
C LEU A 132 8.35 1.59 -0.15
N ASP A 133 8.68 1.50 -1.43
CA ASP A 133 9.98 1.00 -1.90
C ASP A 133 11.15 1.90 -1.44
N VAL A 134 10.91 3.21 -1.32
CA VAL A 134 11.93 4.15 -0.81
C VAL A 134 11.84 4.38 0.70
N GLU A 135 11.01 3.62 1.43
CA GLU A 135 10.83 3.66 2.89
C GLU A 135 10.35 5.02 3.43
N VAL A 136 9.50 5.71 2.66
CA VAL A 136 8.88 6.97 3.11
C VAL A 136 7.73 6.68 4.08
N PRO A 137 7.52 7.50 5.14
CA PRO A 137 6.41 7.34 6.07
C PRO A 137 5.04 7.37 5.39
N ALA A 138 4.02 6.89 6.08
CA ALA A 138 2.66 6.91 5.55
C ALA A 138 2.14 8.33 5.32
N PRO A 139 1.63 8.65 4.12
CA PRO A 139 0.89 9.88 3.93
C PRO A 139 -0.48 9.80 4.59
N VAL A 140 -1.05 10.97 4.85
CA VAL A 140 -2.49 11.11 4.97
C VAL A 140 -3.07 11.30 3.57
N ILE A 141 -4.18 10.62 3.26
CA ILE A 141 -4.78 10.57 1.93
C ILE A 141 -6.16 11.24 1.97
N TYR A 142 -6.34 12.32 1.22
CA TYR A 142 -7.57 13.11 1.19
C TYR A 142 -8.15 13.21 -0.24
N PRO A 143 -9.48 13.29 -0.41
CA PRO A 143 -10.02 13.76 -1.68
C PRO A 143 -9.71 15.26 -1.83
N SER A 144 -9.37 15.69 -3.05
CA SER A 144 -9.25 17.12 -3.37
C SER A 144 -10.63 17.72 -3.67
N ALA A 145 -10.87 18.96 -3.23
CA ALA A 145 -12.12 19.68 -3.48
C ALA A 145 -12.36 19.96 -4.98
N ASP A 146 -11.28 20.10 -5.75
CA ASP A 146 -11.31 20.32 -7.20
C ASP A 146 -11.37 19.02 -8.01
N GLY A 147 -11.53 17.87 -7.32
CA GLY A 147 -11.57 16.54 -7.91
C GLY A 147 -10.19 15.91 -8.04
N GLY A 148 -10.04 14.70 -7.50
CA GLY A 148 -8.76 14.00 -7.42
C GLY A 148 -8.37 13.71 -5.97
N ILE A 149 -7.07 13.54 -5.70
CA ILE A 149 -6.54 13.11 -4.41
C ILE A 149 -5.33 13.94 -4.02
N GLN A 150 -5.26 14.30 -2.75
CA GLN A 150 -4.10 14.90 -2.12
C GLN A 150 -3.45 13.92 -1.14
N LEU A 151 -2.13 13.80 -1.21
CA LEU A 151 -1.29 13.07 -0.27
C LEU A 151 -0.50 14.07 0.55
N GLU A 152 -0.47 13.88 1.87
CA GLU A 152 0.29 14.74 2.77
C GLU A 152 1.24 13.94 3.65
N TRP A 153 2.52 14.33 3.65
CA TRP A 153 3.52 13.88 4.62
C TRP A 153 3.85 15.02 5.55
N ARG A 154 3.91 14.74 6.86
CA ARG A 154 4.22 15.76 7.86
C ARG A 154 5.27 15.24 8.83
N THR A 155 6.39 15.95 8.92
CA THR A 155 7.42 15.74 9.95
C THR A 155 7.37 16.89 10.97
N SER A 156 8.31 16.88 11.91
CA SER A 156 8.49 18.01 12.84
C SER A 156 9.03 19.27 12.15
N SER A 157 9.82 19.11 11.07
CA SER A 157 10.51 20.20 10.38
C SER A 157 9.80 20.62 9.09
N ARG A 158 9.15 19.70 8.39
CA ARG A 158 8.61 19.91 7.05
C ARG A 158 7.23 19.30 6.87
N ALA A 159 6.54 19.74 5.84
CA ALA A 159 5.40 19.05 5.29
C ALA A 159 5.51 19.04 3.77
N VAL A 160 5.04 17.95 3.18
CA VAL A 160 5.05 17.70 1.74
C VAL A 160 3.62 17.40 1.33
N GLU A 161 3.16 18.06 0.29
CA GLU A 161 1.85 17.85 -0.30
C GLU A 161 2.06 17.41 -1.74
N VAL A 162 1.33 16.39 -2.15
CA VAL A 162 1.25 15.94 -3.55
C VAL A 162 -0.22 15.96 -3.93
N GLU A 163 -0.59 16.77 -4.91
CA GLU A 163 -1.95 16.84 -5.45
C GLU A 163 -2.01 16.19 -6.83
N ILE A 164 -2.98 15.28 -6.99
CA ILE A 164 -3.25 14.54 -8.22
C ILE A 164 -4.69 14.81 -8.62
N LEU A 165 -4.90 15.64 -9.63
CA LEU A 165 -6.24 16.07 -10.06
C LEU A 165 -6.82 15.17 -11.14
N ASN A 166 -8.16 15.15 -11.24
CA ASN A 166 -8.88 14.44 -12.30
C ASN A 166 -8.50 14.91 -13.72
N SER A 167 -7.97 16.13 -13.84
CA SER A 167 -7.45 16.70 -15.10
C SER A 167 -6.16 16.04 -15.59
N GLY A 168 -5.54 15.21 -14.75
CA GLY A 168 -4.22 14.63 -14.95
C GLY A 168 -3.10 15.44 -14.31
N SER A 169 -3.35 16.66 -13.81
CA SER A 169 -2.27 17.44 -13.17
C SER A 169 -1.71 16.72 -11.95
N LEU A 170 -0.38 16.70 -11.84
CA LEU A 170 0.35 16.18 -10.69
C LEU A 170 1.36 17.23 -10.24
N GLU A 171 1.12 17.81 -9.07
CA GLU A 171 1.97 18.83 -8.46
C GLU A 171 2.38 18.36 -7.08
N ALA A 172 3.65 18.58 -6.72
CA ALA A 172 4.13 18.39 -5.36
C ALA A 172 4.81 19.65 -4.87
N CYS A 173 4.66 19.93 -3.59
CA CYS A 173 5.38 21.00 -2.91
C CYS A 173 5.81 20.53 -1.53
N TRP A 174 6.90 21.08 -1.02
CA TRP A 174 7.24 20.97 0.40
C TRP A 174 7.37 22.35 1.02
N TYR A 175 7.13 22.46 2.31
CA TYR A 175 7.31 23.71 3.05
C TYR A 175 7.91 23.47 4.43
N GLY A 176 8.77 24.40 4.86
CA GLY A 176 9.35 24.41 6.20
C GLY A 176 8.33 24.82 7.26
N ARG A 177 8.33 24.15 8.42
CA ARG A 177 7.41 24.45 9.54
C ARG A 177 7.87 25.59 10.44
N ALA A 178 9.13 25.99 10.36
CA ALA A 178 9.71 27.03 11.21
C ALA A 178 10.42 28.11 10.35
N ASN A 179 9.77 29.27 10.23
CA ASN A 179 10.23 30.54 9.64
C ASN A 179 10.74 30.51 8.18
N ASP A 180 9.97 31.13 7.27
CA ASP A 180 10.39 31.69 5.97
C ASP A 180 11.35 30.83 5.10
N ASP A 181 11.35 29.51 5.29
CA ASP A 181 12.00 28.58 4.37
C ASP A 181 11.05 28.40 3.19
N ASP A 182 11.31 29.18 2.14
CA ASP A 182 10.55 29.12 0.90
C ASP A 182 10.67 27.69 0.35
N GLY A 183 9.55 26.98 0.36
CA GLY A 183 9.40 25.63 -0.14
C GLY A 183 9.79 25.49 -1.62
N GLU A 184 10.08 24.26 -2.04
CA GLU A 184 10.22 23.94 -3.47
C GLU A 184 8.90 23.38 -4.01
N ASP A 185 8.44 23.97 -5.12
CA ASP A 185 7.34 23.45 -5.93
C ASP A 185 7.91 22.66 -7.10
N ARG A 186 7.34 21.48 -7.35
CA ARG A 186 7.72 20.62 -8.47
C ARG A 186 6.49 20.01 -9.12
N SER A 187 6.37 20.22 -10.43
CA SER A 187 5.38 19.50 -11.25
C SER A 187 5.99 18.21 -11.79
N PHE A 188 5.20 17.14 -11.82
CA PHE A 188 5.62 15.84 -12.37
C PHE A 188 4.77 15.47 -13.57
N GLN A 189 5.29 14.52 -14.35
CA GLN A 189 4.51 13.85 -15.38
C GLN A 189 3.78 12.64 -14.79
N ASP A 190 2.63 12.33 -15.38
CA ASP A 190 1.67 11.29 -14.98
C ASP A 190 2.24 9.88 -14.80
N ASP A 191 3.39 9.60 -15.40
CA ASP A 191 4.07 8.31 -15.46
C ASP A 191 5.34 8.23 -14.60
N ASP A 192 5.58 9.20 -13.71
CA ASP A 192 6.78 9.27 -12.86
C ASP A 192 6.47 9.10 -11.35
N PRO A 193 5.92 7.94 -10.90
CA PRO A 193 5.65 7.70 -9.49
C PRO A 193 6.94 7.64 -8.65
N ASP A 194 8.03 7.15 -9.23
CA ASP A 194 9.33 7.03 -8.57
C ASP A 194 9.92 8.43 -8.30
N GLY A 195 9.85 9.34 -9.27
CA GLY A 195 10.28 10.73 -9.08
C GLY A 195 9.50 11.46 -7.99
N VAL A 196 8.20 11.19 -7.86
CA VAL A 196 7.38 11.74 -6.74
C VAL A 196 7.86 11.17 -5.41
N ALA A 197 8.07 9.85 -5.33
CA ALA A 197 8.52 9.20 -4.11
C ALA A 197 9.91 9.68 -3.66
N ASP A 198 10.83 9.84 -4.61
CA ASP A 198 12.17 10.40 -4.38
C ASP A 198 12.10 11.84 -3.89
N PHE A 199 11.27 12.70 -4.52
CA PHE A 199 11.06 14.07 -4.06
C PHE A 199 10.54 14.12 -2.62
N VAL A 200 9.53 13.30 -2.29
CA VAL A 200 9.02 13.23 -0.92
C VAL A 200 10.12 12.80 0.04
N LYS A 201 10.89 11.76 -0.31
CA LYS A 201 11.99 11.26 0.52
C LYS A 201 13.07 12.31 0.78
N GLU A 202 13.51 13.00 -0.26
CA GLU A 202 14.47 14.10 -0.16
C GLU A 202 13.93 15.21 0.73
N ALA A 203 12.68 15.62 0.48
CA ALA A 203 12.04 16.68 1.25
C ALA A 203 11.92 16.33 2.74
N ILE A 204 11.55 15.11 3.13
CA ILE A 204 11.36 14.78 4.56
C ILE A 204 12.64 14.40 5.31
N SER A 205 13.75 14.15 4.61
CA SER A 205 14.99 13.64 5.21
C SER A 205 15.93 14.73 5.75
N GLU A 206 15.65 16.01 5.51
CA GLU A 206 16.41 17.16 6.04
C GLU A 206 15.78 17.79 7.28
#